data_AF-A0A2N2V227-F1
#
_entry.id   AF-A0A2N2V227-F1
#
_cell.length_a   1.000
_cell.length_b   1.000
_cell.length_c   1.000
_cell.angle_alpha   90.00
_cell.angle_beta   90.00
_cell.angle_gamma   90.00
#
_symmetry.space_group_name_H-M   'P 1'
#
loop_
_entity.id
_entity.type
_entity.pdbx_description
1 polymer ?
#
loop_
_entity_poly.entity_id
_entity_poly.type
_entity_poly.pdbx_seq_one_letter_code
_entity_poly.pdbx_strand_id
1 'polypeptide(L)'
;MYLVNSPEAADFMVGMGSETRRKVALGDKAKFQGTAAFNHISSAHNAVAEGIPKIAALAQDPTRTLVDQHHAARHVANGIYAVITQAQAGLEAEGRAFTKEGSGLINSVLVLDPSRNLFHNRILDWIEVQAGKPDGIKQIREAAKDNSEFVALLSLSPGYISALSASTRENIVEDGLQRFAPEGLAKIRQGQELTALAGKYAKFAKMLPVYTYNRELADQGNRRVEI
;
A
#
# COMPACT_ATOMS: atom_id res chain seq x y z
N MET A 1 13.41 -14.18 28.40
CA MET A 1 13.77 -12.82 28.85
C MET A 1 14.23 -12.03 27.64
N TYR A 2 13.80 -10.77 27.50
CA TYR A 2 14.19 -9.88 26.40
C TYR A 2 14.95 -8.68 26.94
N LEU A 3 15.72 -8.01 26.08
CA LEU A 3 16.51 -6.83 26.44
C LEU A 3 15.64 -5.66 26.89
N VAL A 4 14.51 -5.43 26.22
CA VAL A 4 13.48 -4.51 26.71
C VAL A 4 12.42 -5.35 27.42
N ASN A 5 12.34 -5.21 28.74
CA ASN A 5 11.51 -6.05 29.59
C ASN A 5 10.15 -5.39 29.89
N SER A 6 9.39 -5.04 28.85
CA SER A 6 7.99 -4.63 28.95
C SER A 6 7.07 -5.71 28.33
N PRO A 7 5.80 -5.83 28.78
CA PRO A 7 4.85 -6.78 28.19
C PRO A 7 4.69 -6.61 26.68
N GLU A 8 4.70 -5.38 26.19
CA GLU A 8 4.54 -5.03 24.77
C GLU A 8 5.76 -5.43 23.95
N ALA A 9 6.97 -5.21 24.49
CA ALA A 9 8.20 -5.64 23.84
C ALA A 9 8.27 -7.17 23.75
N ALA A 10 7.83 -7.87 24.80
CA ALA A 10 7.76 -9.33 24.79
C ALA A 10 6.75 -9.85 23.75
N ASP A 11 5.53 -9.29 23.70
CA ASP A 11 4.53 -9.65 22.68
C ASP A 11 5.03 -9.36 21.27
N PHE A 12 5.70 -8.22 21.05
CA PHE A 12 6.31 -7.89 19.76
C PHE A 12 7.35 -8.94 19.34
N MET A 13 8.27 -9.28 20.24
CA MET A 13 9.36 -10.22 19.95
C MET A 13 8.84 -11.65 19.71
N VAL A 14 7.92 -12.14 20.53
CA VAL A 14 7.27 -13.44 20.33
C VAL A 14 6.46 -13.44 19.04
N GLY A 15 5.66 -12.39 18.85
CA GLY A 15 4.78 -12.24 17.71
C GLY A 15 5.56 -12.26 16.40
N MET A 16 6.55 -11.38 16.25
CA MET A 16 7.35 -11.26 15.02
C MET A 16 8.23 -12.47 14.73
N GLY A 17 8.46 -13.35 15.71
CA GLY A 17 9.04 -14.68 15.49
C GLY A 17 8.15 -15.60 14.64
N SER A 18 6.83 -15.39 14.65
CA SER A 18 5.87 -16.18 13.87
C SER A 18 5.61 -15.62 12.46
N GLU A 19 5.43 -16.51 11.48
CA GLU A 19 5.05 -16.11 10.11
C GLU A 19 3.70 -15.40 10.09
N THR A 20 2.72 -15.88 10.86
CA THR A 20 1.37 -15.32 10.92
C THR A 20 1.37 -13.84 11.28
N ARG A 21 2.08 -13.44 12.34
CA ARG A 21 2.15 -12.03 12.73
C ARG A 21 2.98 -11.20 11.75
N ARG A 22 4.03 -11.76 11.13
CA ARG A 22 4.75 -11.08 10.04
C ARG A 22 3.85 -10.83 8.84
N LYS A 23 2.96 -11.76 8.46
CA LYS A 23 1.97 -11.53 7.39
C LYS A 23 1.03 -10.37 7.71
N VAL A 24 0.58 -10.26 8.96
CA VAL A 24 -0.28 -9.14 9.39
C VAL A 24 0.46 -7.80 9.32
N ALA A 25 1.70 -7.76 9.79
CA ALA A 25 2.51 -6.54 9.86
C ALA A 25 3.09 -6.10 8.50
N LEU A 26 3.61 -7.05 7.73
CA LEU A 26 4.40 -6.82 6.51
C LEU A 26 3.71 -7.27 5.23
N GLY A 27 2.49 -7.81 5.33
CA GLY A 27 1.73 -8.32 4.19
C GLY A 27 2.01 -9.79 3.89
N ASP A 28 1.07 -10.41 3.19
CA ASP A 28 1.20 -11.78 2.69
C ASP A 28 1.82 -11.77 1.29
N LYS A 29 3.08 -12.22 1.20
CA LYS A 29 3.82 -12.27 -0.07
C LYS A 29 3.13 -13.13 -1.13
N ALA A 30 2.36 -14.16 -0.74
CA ALA A 30 1.71 -15.06 -1.69
C ALA A 30 0.71 -14.33 -2.61
N LYS A 31 0.09 -13.23 -2.12
CA LYS A 31 -0.82 -12.39 -2.91
C LYS A 31 -0.14 -11.65 -4.07
N PHE A 32 1.18 -11.54 -4.02
CA PHE A 32 1.97 -10.74 -4.97
C PHE A 32 2.88 -11.60 -5.84
N GLN A 33 2.66 -12.91 -5.88
CA GLN A 33 3.48 -13.85 -6.65
C GLN A 33 3.63 -13.41 -8.10
N GLY A 34 4.86 -13.46 -8.63
CA GLY A 34 5.19 -13.02 -9.98
C GLY A 34 5.40 -11.51 -10.14
N THR A 35 5.31 -10.71 -9.08
CA THR A 35 5.58 -9.26 -9.10
C THR A 35 6.86 -8.91 -8.33
N ALA A 36 7.43 -7.73 -8.56
CA ALA A 36 8.57 -7.25 -7.77
C ALA A 36 8.21 -7.03 -6.28
N ALA A 37 6.95 -6.72 -5.98
CA ALA A 37 6.46 -6.60 -4.60
C ALA A 37 6.67 -7.89 -3.79
N PHE A 38 6.59 -9.07 -4.41
CA PHE A 38 6.90 -10.35 -3.77
C PHE A 38 8.30 -10.35 -3.16
N ASN A 39 9.30 -9.84 -3.89
CA ASN A 39 10.69 -9.83 -3.46
C ASN A 39 10.92 -8.85 -2.30
N HIS A 40 10.29 -7.68 -2.36
CA HIS A 40 10.35 -6.69 -1.27
C HIS A 40 9.75 -7.25 0.03
N ILE A 41 8.56 -7.85 -0.05
CA ILE A 41 7.88 -8.45 1.10
C ILE A 41 8.69 -9.65 1.63
N SER A 42 9.21 -10.50 0.75
CA SER A 42 10.02 -11.65 1.14
C SER A 42 11.29 -11.23 1.87
N SER A 43 11.99 -10.21 1.37
CA SER A 43 13.21 -9.69 2.00
C SER A 43 12.94 -9.16 3.41
N ALA A 44 11.84 -8.41 3.58
CA ALA A 44 11.40 -7.92 4.88
C ALA A 44 11.05 -9.05 5.85
N HIS A 45 10.30 -10.06 5.38
CA HIS A 45 9.98 -11.24 6.18
C HIS A 45 11.23 -11.97 6.65
N ASN A 46 12.20 -12.21 5.76
CA ASN A 46 13.44 -12.92 6.08
C ASN A 46 14.28 -12.14 7.08
N ALA A 47 14.46 -10.83 6.87
CA ALA A 47 15.22 -9.97 7.79
C ALA A 47 14.64 -10.01 9.21
N VAL A 48 13.32 -9.97 9.35
CA VAL A 48 12.66 -10.08 10.67
C VAL A 48 12.78 -11.50 11.23
N ALA A 49 12.54 -12.53 10.42
CA ALA A 49 12.62 -13.93 10.84
C ALA A 49 14.01 -14.34 11.33
N GLU A 50 15.07 -13.78 10.75
CA GLU A 50 16.44 -14.04 11.16
C GLU A 50 16.91 -13.11 12.29
N GLY A 51 16.49 -11.84 12.27
CA GLY A 51 16.98 -10.83 13.20
C GLY A 51 16.34 -10.89 14.59
N ILE A 52 15.04 -11.16 14.67
CA ILE A 52 14.32 -11.22 15.95
C ILE A 52 14.87 -12.34 16.87
N PRO A 53 15.10 -13.58 16.40
CA PRO A 53 15.73 -14.62 17.22
C PRO A 53 17.15 -14.25 17.67
N LYS A 54 17.95 -13.59 16.81
CA LYS A 54 19.30 -13.12 17.18
C LYS A 54 19.23 -12.11 18.33
N ILE A 55 18.31 -11.14 18.28
CA ILE A 55 18.09 -10.18 19.36
C ILE A 55 17.62 -10.87 20.64
N ALA A 56 16.73 -11.87 20.53
CA ALA A 56 16.29 -12.66 21.67
C ALA A 56 17.43 -13.45 22.32
N ALA A 57 18.33 -14.02 21.52
CA ALA A 57 19.51 -14.75 22.00
C ALA A 57 20.52 -13.82 22.70
N LEU A 58 20.68 -12.58 22.21
CA LEU A 58 21.54 -11.58 22.86
C LEU A 58 21.12 -11.30 24.31
N ALA A 59 19.83 -11.36 24.63
CA ALA A 59 19.33 -11.15 25.99
C ALA A 59 19.80 -12.24 26.99
N GLN A 60 20.27 -13.38 26.48
CA GLN A 60 20.66 -14.54 27.27
C GLN A 60 22.14 -14.86 27.12
N ASP A 61 22.89 -14.03 26.39
CA ASP A 61 24.32 -14.26 26.11
C ASP A 61 25.16 -13.95 27.36
N PRO A 62 25.71 -14.99 28.04
CA PRO A 62 26.47 -14.79 29.28
C PRO A 62 27.87 -14.21 29.01
N THR A 63 28.32 -14.19 27.76
CA THR A 63 29.65 -13.70 27.38
C THR A 63 29.69 -12.19 27.17
N ARG A 64 28.52 -11.54 27.15
CA ARG A 64 28.37 -10.10 26.90
C ARG A 64 27.88 -9.37 28.14
N THR A 65 28.42 -8.18 28.36
CA THR A 65 27.88 -7.25 29.36
C THR A 65 26.50 -6.73 28.92
N LEU A 66 25.69 -6.22 29.84
CA LEU A 66 24.37 -5.66 29.51
C LEU A 66 24.46 -4.57 28.43
N VAL A 67 25.45 -3.68 28.53
CA VAL A 67 25.72 -2.63 27.52
C VAL A 67 26.01 -3.25 26.14
N ASP A 68 26.79 -4.33 26.09
CA ASP A 68 27.12 -5.02 24.82
C ASP A 68 25.94 -5.71 24.19
N GLN A 69 25.08 -6.32 25.02
CA GLN A 69 23.89 -6.97 24.51
C GLN A 69 22.97 -5.94 23.83
N HIS A 70 22.80 -4.76 24.43
CA HIS A 70 22.01 -3.66 23.84
C HIS A 70 22.67 -3.03 22.61
N HIS A 71 23.99 -2.85 22.61
CA HIS A 71 24.73 -2.34 21.45
C HIS A 71 24.66 -3.31 20.27
N ALA A 72 24.89 -4.59 20.50
CA ALA A 72 24.76 -5.64 19.48
C ALA A 72 23.31 -5.75 18.96
N ALA A 73 22.31 -5.65 19.86
CA ALA A 73 20.91 -5.69 19.46
C ALA A 73 20.52 -4.50 18.58
N ARG A 74 21.06 -3.30 18.86
CA ARG A 74 20.91 -2.13 17.99
C ARG A 74 21.45 -2.40 16.59
N HIS A 75 22.63 -3.02 16.46
CA HIS A 75 23.19 -3.36 15.14
C HIS A 75 22.27 -4.29 14.36
N VAL A 76 21.76 -5.35 15.00
CA VAL A 76 20.80 -6.25 14.35
C VAL A 76 19.51 -5.52 13.98
N ALA A 77 18.95 -4.72 14.89
CA ALA A 77 17.73 -3.96 14.64
C ALA A 77 17.89 -2.93 13.50
N ASN A 78 19.05 -2.28 13.39
CA ASN A 78 19.37 -1.37 12.30
C ASN A 78 19.46 -2.10 10.95
N GLY A 79 19.98 -3.33 10.92
CA GLY A 79 19.97 -4.18 9.73
C GLY A 79 18.55 -4.50 9.27
N ILE A 80 17.67 -4.89 10.20
CA ILE A 80 16.24 -5.10 9.90
C ILE A 80 15.61 -3.80 9.38
N TYR A 81 15.85 -2.68 10.08
CA TYR A 81 15.32 -1.36 9.71
C TYR A 81 15.69 -0.99 8.28
N ALA A 82 16.96 -1.15 7.88
CA ALA A 82 17.43 -0.84 6.54
C ALA A 82 16.67 -1.64 5.46
N VAL A 83 16.48 -2.95 5.67
CA VAL A 83 15.72 -3.81 4.74
C VAL A 83 14.25 -3.40 4.69
N ILE A 84 13.64 -3.06 5.83
CA ILE A 84 12.25 -2.60 5.90
C ILE A 84 12.06 -1.29 5.15
N THR A 85 12.97 -0.31 5.33
CA THR A 85 12.91 0.97 4.63
C THR A 85 13.11 0.80 3.13
N GLN A 86 14.04 -0.07 2.71
CA GLN A 86 14.23 -0.38 1.29
C GLN A 86 12.99 -1.07 0.69
N ALA A 87 12.42 -2.05 1.39
CA ALA A 87 11.20 -2.73 0.96
C ALA A 87 10.01 -1.76 0.88
N GLN A 88 9.88 -0.84 1.85
CA GLN A 88 8.87 0.22 1.79
C GLN A 88 8.99 1.06 0.52
N ALA A 89 10.20 1.58 0.25
CA ALA A 89 10.43 2.41 -0.95
C ALA A 89 10.14 1.63 -2.24
N GLY A 90 10.50 0.34 -2.29
CA GLY A 90 10.17 -0.56 -3.40
C GLY A 90 8.66 -0.71 -3.58
N LEU A 91 7.92 -1.00 -2.51
CA LEU A 91 6.45 -1.13 -2.56
C LEU A 91 5.76 0.16 -3.01
N GLU A 92 6.24 1.32 -2.57
CA GLU A 92 5.73 2.61 -3.03
C GLU A 92 6.02 2.85 -4.52
N ALA A 93 7.21 2.46 -5.00
CA ALA A 93 7.57 2.58 -6.41
C ALA A 93 6.70 1.67 -7.30
N GLU A 94 6.54 0.41 -6.90
CA GLU A 94 5.65 -0.55 -7.57
C GLU A 94 4.20 -0.08 -7.54
N GLY A 95 3.73 0.42 -6.39
CA GLY A 95 2.39 0.99 -6.26
C GLY A 95 2.13 2.11 -7.27
N ARG A 96 3.08 3.07 -7.38
CA ARG A 96 3.01 4.14 -8.38
C ARG A 96 3.07 3.62 -9.81
N ALA A 97 3.89 2.59 -10.08
CA ALA A 97 3.99 2.00 -11.41
C ALA A 97 2.66 1.37 -11.85
N PHE A 98 2.04 0.57 -10.97
CA PHE A 98 0.73 -0.03 -11.22
C PHE A 98 -0.36 1.02 -11.41
N THR A 99 -0.40 2.07 -10.59
CA THR A 99 -1.37 3.16 -10.78
C THR A 99 -1.15 3.87 -12.12
N LYS A 100 0.10 4.15 -12.50
CA LYS A 100 0.41 4.78 -13.79
C LYS A 100 0.01 3.90 -14.97
N GLU A 101 0.34 2.62 -14.93
CA GLU A 101 -0.05 1.62 -15.94
C GLU A 101 -1.58 1.54 -16.04
N GLY A 102 -2.26 1.40 -14.91
CA GLY A 102 -3.71 1.32 -14.84
C GLY A 102 -4.41 2.58 -15.38
N SER A 103 -3.90 3.77 -15.04
CA SER A 103 -4.38 5.03 -15.62
C SER A 103 -4.15 5.08 -17.14
N GLY A 104 -3.02 4.58 -17.64
CA GLY A 104 -2.76 4.47 -19.08
C GLY A 104 -3.78 3.59 -19.79
N LEU A 105 -4.08 2.41 -19.22
CA LEU A 105 -5.09 1.49 -19.74
C LEU A 105 -6.49 2.11 -19.72
N ILE A 106 -6.88 2.76 -18.62
CA ILE A 106 -8.17 3.46 -18.52
C ILE A 106 -8.26 4.58 -19.57
N ASN A 107 -7.23 5.41 -19.69
CA ASN A 107 -7.21 6.52 -20.65
C ASN A 107 -7.29 6.03 -22.10
N SER A 108 -6.75 4.84 -22.41
CA SER A 108 -6.86 4.24 -23.74
C SER A 108 -8.29 3.82 -24.11
N VAL A 109 -9.11 3.53 -23.11
CA VAL A 109 -10.52 3.15 -23.26
C VAL A 109 -11.44 4.37 -23.25
N LEU A 110 -11.12 5.38 -22.44
CA LEU A 110 -11.91 6.60 -22.31
C LEU A 110 -11.54 7.69 -23.33
N VAL A 111 -11.09 7.30 -24.52
CA VAL A 111 -10.79 8.24 -25.60
C VAL A 111 -12.08 8.70 -26.26
N LEU A 112 -12.26 10.02 -26.33
CA LEU A 112 -13.34 10.66 -27.07
C LEU A 112 -12.85 11.04 -28.47
N ASP A 113 -13.59 10.62 -29.51
CA ASP A 113 -13.31 10.99 -30.90
C ASP A 113 -13.60 12.49 -31.11
N PRO A 114 -12.59 13.33 -31.39
CA PRO A 114 -12.80 14.77 -31.56
C PRO A 114 -13.78 15.12 -32.69
N SER A 115 -13.92 14.26 -33.71
CA SER A 115 -14.86 14.47 -34.82
C SER A 115 -16.33 14.36 -34.37
N ARG A 116 -16.59 13.72 -33.23
CA ARG A 116 -17.92 13.49 -32.66
C ARG A 116 -18.32 14.52 -31.60
N ASN A 117 -17.59 15.65 -31.50
CA ASN A 117 -17.82 16.65 -30.45
C ASN A 117 -19.28 17.18 -30.38
N LEU A 118 -19.96 17.32 -31.53
CA LEU A 118 -21.38 17.69 -31.56
C LEU A 118 -22.25 16.66 -30.83
N PHE A 119 -21.96 15.37 -30.99
CA PHE A 119 -22.67 14.29 -30.31
C PHE A 119 -22.32 14.24 -28.82
N HIS A 120 -21.07 14.49 -28.45
CA HIS A 120 -20.65 14.57 -27.05
C HIS A 120 -21.44 15.61 -26.27
N ASN A 121 -21.59 16.81 -26.82
CA ASN A 121 -22.40 17.86 -26.20
C ASN A 121 -23.87 17.43 -26.06
N ARG A 122 -24.45 16.83 -27.12
CA ARG A 122 -25.83 16.30 -27.06
C ARG A 122 -26.01 15.18 -26.02
N ILE A 123 -24.99 14.35 -25.81
CA ILE A 123 -25.00 13.33 -24.76
C ILE A 123 -25.00 13.99 -23.38
N LEU A 124 -24.16 15.01 -23.16
CA LEU A 124 -24.14 15.75 -21.90
C LEU A 124 -25.47 16.47 -21.62
N ASP A 125 -26.04 17.14 -22.62
CA ASP A 125 -27.37 17.77 -22.51
C ASP A 125 -28.45 16.74 -22.18
N TRP A 126 -28.39 15.56 -22.83
CA TRP A 126 -29.31 14.46 -22.53
C TRP A 126 -29.14 13.95 -21.10
N ILE A 127 -27.91 13.79 -20.61
CA ILE A 127 -27.63 13.37 -19.23
C ILE A 127 -28.22 14.38 -18.25
N GLU A 128 -28.00 15.68 -18.47
CA GLU A 128 -28.54 16.74 -17.61
C GLU A 128 -30.08 16.70 -17.57
N VAL A 129 -30.72 16.63 -18.73
CA VAL A 129 -32.20 16.53 -18.83
C VAL A 129 -32.72 15.26 -18.17
N GLN A 130 -32.03 14.13 -18.31
CA GLN A 130 -32.43 12.88 -17.67
C GLN A 130 -32.28 12.96 -16.16
N ALA A 131 -31.22 13.54 -15.63
CA ALA A 131 -30.97 13.61 -14.19
C ALA A 131 -32.15 14.20 -13.39
N GLY A 132 -32.94 15.09 -13.99
CA GLY A 132 -34.15 15.68 -13.39
C GLY A 132 -35.44 14.86 -13.50
N LYS A 133 -35.44 13.68 -14.14
CA LYS A 133 -36.65 12.86 -14.37
C LYS A 133 -36.78 11.71 -13.37
N PRO A 134 -38.02 11.25 -13.06
CA PRO A 134 -38.27 10.16 -12.09
C PRO A 134 -37.47 8.86 -12.33
N ASP A 135 -37.22 8.48 -13.59
CA ASP A 135 -36.43 7.29 -13.97
C ASP A 135 -35.07 7.66 -14.60
N GLY A 136 -34.67 8.92 -14.51
CA GLY A 136 -33.52 9.49 -15.20
C GLY A 136 -32.20 8.77 -14.94
N ILE A 137 -31.88 8.59 -13.65
CA ILE A 137 -30.64 7.94 -13.23
C ILE A 137 -30.54 6.50 -13.74
N LYS A 138 -31.67 5.78 -13.77
CA LYS A 138 -31.74 4.43 -14.33
C LYS A 138 -31.45 4.47 -15.83
N GLN A 139 -32.04 5.39 -16.58
CA GLN A 139 -31.79 5.54 -18.02
C GLN A 139 -30.32 5.88 -18.32
N ILE A 140 -29.71 6.78 -17.52
CA ILE A 140 -28.30 7.13 -17.66
C ILE A 140 -27.40 5.90 -17.40
N ARG A 141 -27.70 5.12 -16.36
CA ARG A 141 -26.97 3.86 -16.09
C ARG A 141 -27.09 2.86 -17.22
N GLU A 142 -28.28 2.64 -17.77
CA GLU A 142 -28.45 1.74 -18.92
C GLU A 142 -27.70 2.24 -20.17
N ALA A 143 -27.68 3.56 -20.43
CA ALA A 143 -26.92 4.11 -21.55
C ALA A 143 -25.40 3.96 -21.35
N ALA A 144 -24.91 4.21 -20.13
CA ALA A 144 -23.49 4.09 -19.79
C ALA A 144 -22.99 2.63 -19.82
N LYS A 145 -23.88 1.66 -19.67
CA LYS A 145 -23.53 0.24 -19.73
C LYS A 145 -22.95 -0.15 -21.08
N ASP A 146 -23.55 0.27 -22.19
CA ASP A 146 -23.19 -0.24 -23.52
C ASP A 146 -22.35 0.75 -24.34
N ASN A 147 -22.01 1.92 -23.78
CA ASN A 147 -21.26 2.95 -24.48
C ASN A 147 -20.14 3.54 -23.61
N SER A 148 -18.88 3.27 -23.98
CA SER A 148 -17.71 3.83 -23.30
C SER A 148 -17.58 5.35 -23.45
N GLU A 149 -18.14 5.97 -24.49
CA GLU A 149 -18.16 7.44 -24.64
C GLU A 149 -18.98 8.09 -23.53
N PHE A 150 -20.08 7.48 -23.08
CA PHE A 150 -20.86 7.98 -21.94
C PHE A 150 -20.02 7.99 -20.66
N VAL A 151 -19.30 6.89 -20.42
CA VAL A 151 -18.40 6.77 -19.27
C VAL A 151 -17.26 7.78 -19.36
N ALA A 152 -16.69 7.96 -20.54
CA ALA A 152 -15.62 8.92 -20.78
C ALA A 152 -16.10 10.37 -20.57
N LEU A 153 -17.27 10.73 -21.10
CA LEU A 153 -17.86 12.06 -20.89
C LEU A 153 -18.14 12.32 -19.42
N LEU A 154 -18.72 11.36 -18.71
CA LEU A 154 -18.94 11.45 -17.26
C LEU A 154 -17.63 11.46 -16.46
N SER A 155 -16.55 10.88 -16.95
CA SER A 155 -15.26 10.90 -16.26
C SER A 155 -14.56 12.25 -16.46
N LEU A 156 -14.52 12.74 -17.71
CA LEU A 156 -13.69 13.88 -18.14
C LEU A 156 -14.36 15.26 -17.95
N SER A 157 -15.69 15.33 -17.98
CA SER A 157 -16.42 16.60 -17.86
C SER A 157 -16.48 17.08 -16.42
N PRO A 158 -16.51 18.39 -16.11
CA PRO A 158 -16.77 18.85 -14.74
C PRO A 158 -18.07 18.32 -14.11
N GLY A 159 -18.07 18.10 -12.79
CA GLY A 159 -19.19 17.54 -12.03
C GLY A 159 -20.54 18.23 -12.27
N TYR A 160 -20.50 19.57 -12.29
CA TYR A 160 -21.69 20.41 -12.40
C TYR A 160 -22.42 20.29 -13.74
N ILE A 161 -21.78 19.78 -14.80
CA ILE A 161 -22.40 19.66 -16.13
C ILE A 161 -23.46 18.55 -16.16
N SER A 162 -23.24 17.45 -15.45
CA SER A 162 -24.14 16.29 -15.51
C SER A 162 -25.43 16.43 -14.69
N ALA A 163 -25.54 17.46 -13.84
CA ALA A 163 -26.59 17.58 -12.80
C ALA A 163 -26.73 16.36 -11.86
N LEU A 164 -25.77 15.43 -11.88
CA LEU A 164 -25.71 14.28 -10.99
C LEU A 164 -25.03 14.65 -9.67
N SER A 165 -25.46 14.02 -8.58
CA SER A 165 -24.66 14.03 -7.34
C SER A 165 -23.29 13.37 -7.58
N ALA A 166 -22.26 13.83 -6.86
CA ALA A 166 -20.90 13.29 -6.96
C ALA A 166 -20.88 11.76 -6.79
N SER A 167 -21.55 11.24 -5.76
CA SER A 167 -21.64 9.81 -5.50
C SER A 167 -22.35 9.05 -6.63
N THR A 168 -23.42 9.59 -7.21
CA THR A 168 -24.11 8.91 -8.33
C THR A 168 -23.21 8.83 -9.55
N ARG A 169 -22.54 9.93 -9.87
CA ARG A 169 -21.60 10.00 -10.99
C ARG A 169 -20.41 9.06 -10.80
N GLU A 170 -19.78 9.06 -9.62
CA GLU A 170 -18.67 8.17 -9.29
C GLU A 170 -19.06 6.70 -9.44
N ASN A 171 -20.23 6.30 -8.94
CA ASN A 171 -20.72 4.93 -9.09
C ASN A 171 -20.91 4.53 -10.56
N ILE A 172 -21.49 5.42 -11.40
CA ILE A 172 -21.68 5.14 -12.83
C ILE A 172 -20.34 5.01 -13.55
N VAL A 173 -19.39 5.89 -13.23
CA VAL A 173 -18.04 5.83 -13.80
C VAL A 173 -17.33 4.55 -13.35
N GLU A 174 -17.41 4.18 -12.07
CA GLU A 174 -16.81 2.94 -11.57
C GLU A 174 -17.42 1.69 -12.23
N ASP A 175 -18.74 1.61 -12.34
CA ASP A 175 -19.44 0.53 -13.04
C ASP A 175 -18.98 0.44 -14.52
N GLY A 176 -18.87 1.60 -15.17
CA GLY A 176 -18.37 1.71 -16.55
C GLY A 176 -16.92 1.26 -16.69
N LEU A 177 -16.02 1.72 -15.81
CA LEU A 177 -14.62 1.31 -15.80
C LEU A 177 -14.47 -0.19 -15.54
N GLN A 178 -15.29 -0.76 -14.64
CA GLN A 178 -15.29 -2.19 -14.36
C GLN A 178 -15.71 -3.01 -15.59
N ARG A 179 -16.51 -2.44 -16.50
CA ARG A 179 -16.94 -3.08 -17.73
C ARG A 179 -15.97 -2.89 -18.89
N PHE A 180 -15.51 -1.67 -19.12
CA PHE A 180 -14.73 -1.32 -20.32
C PHE A 180 -13.22 -1.30 -20.09
N ALA A 181 -12.76 -1.05 -18.87
CA ALA A 181 -11.34 -1.01 -18.51
C ALA A 181 -11.03 -1.86 -17.25
N PRO A 182 -11.51 -3.12 -17.16
CA PRO A 182 -11.37 -3.93 -15.95
C PRO A 182 -9.91 -4.13 -15.53
N GLU A 183 -9.02 -4.32 -16.50
CA GLU A 183 -7.59 -4.49 -16.25
C GLU A 183 -6.96 -3.20 -15.68
N GLY A 184 -7.26 -2.05 -16.28
CA GLY A 184 -6.77 -0.76 -15.79
C GLY A 184 -7.24 -0.46 -14.36
N LEU A 185 -8.52 -0.76 -14.06
CA LEU A 185 -9.07 -0.62 -12.71
C LEU A 185 -8.41 -1.59 -11.72
N ALA A 186 -8.17 -2.84 -12.12
CA ALA A 186 -7.48 -3.82 -11.29
C ALA A 186 -6.05 -3.36 -10.95
N LYS A 187 -5.33 -2.79 -11.92
CA LYS A 187 -3.99 -2.22 -11.73
C LYS A 187 -4.00 -1.03 -10.77
N ILE A 188 -4.96 -0.12 -10.88
CA ILE A 188 -5.11 0.97 -9.90
C ILE A 188 -5.35 0.43 -8.49
N ARG A 189 -6.27 -0.53 -8.33
CA ARG A 189 -6.57 -1.15 -7.04
C ARG A 189 -5.34 -1.85 -6.45
N GLN A 190 -4.57 -2.57 -7.27
CA GLN A 190 -3.32 -3.19 -6.86
C GLN A 190 -2.28 -2.15 -6.40
N GLY A 191 -2.15 -1.04 -7.13
CA GLY A 191 -1.26 0.06 -6.75
C GLY A 191 -1.64 0.72 -5.42
N GLN A 192 -2.93 0.88 -5.16
CA GLN A 192 -3.46 1.37 -3.89
C GLN A 192 -3.19 0.40 -2.73
N GLU A 193 -3.37 -0.91 -2.95
CA GLU A 193 -3.06 -1.93 -1.95
C GLU A 193 -1.58 -1.91 -1.55
N LEU A 194 -0.68 -1.80 -2.52
CA LEU A 194 0.77 -1.69 -2.25
C LEU A 194 1.14 -0.41 -1.51
N THR A 195 0.52 0.71 -1.86
CA THR A 195 0.73 2.00 -1.16
C THR A 195 0.27 1.92 0.29
N ALA A 196 -0.91 1.33 0.54
CA ALA A 196 -1.42 1.10 1.88
C ALA A 196 -0.52 0.14 2.68
N LEU A 197 0.00 -0.90 2.02
CA LEU A 197 0.95 -1.84 2.62
C LEU A 197 2.26 -1.15 3.01
N ALA A 198 2.84 -0.32 2.14
CA ALA A 198 4.03 0.45 2.44
C ALA A 198 3.86 1.33 3.69
N GLY A 199 2.67 1.92 3.88
CA GLY A 199 2.33 2.65 5.10
C GLY A 199 2.46 1.82 6.39
N LYS A 200 2.29 0.49 6.33
CA LYS A 200 2.51 -0.41 7.47
C LYS A 200 4.01 -0.60 7.77
N TYR A 201 4.86 -0.61 6.75
CA TYR A 201 6.31 -0.76 6.91
C TYR A 201 6.90 0.42 7.67
N ALA A 202 6.46 1.64 7.36
CA ALA A 202 6.85 2.83 8.10
C ALA A 202 6.49 2.75 9.59
N LYS A 203 5.31 2.19 9.92
CA LYS A 203 4.89 1.97 11.31
C LYS A 203 5.76 0.90 11.98
N PHE A 204 6.01 -0.22 11.29
CA PHE A 204 6.87 -1.29 11.79
C PHE A 204 8.30 -0.82 12.09
N ALA A 205 8.90 -0.06 11.18
CA ALA A 205 10.24 0.48 11.31
C ALA A 205 10.41 1.34 12.58
N LYS A 206 9.37 2.10 12.96
CA LYS A 206 9.36 2.91 14.20
C LYS A 206 9.31 2.07 15.48
N MET A 207 8.71 0.88 15.42
CA MET A 207 8.58 -0.01 16.59
C MET A 207 9.88 -0.75 16.91
N LEU A 208 10.68 -1.09 15.90
CA LEU A 208 11.94 -1.83 16.07
C LEU A 208 12.83 -1.28 17.19
N PRO A 209 13.27 -0.01 17.16
CA PRO A 209 14.18 0.51 18.19
C PRO A 209 13.53 0.71 19.56
N VAL A 210 12.21 0.60 19.68
CA VAL A 210 11.48 0.73 20.95
C VAL A 210 11.43 -0.61 21.68
N TYR A 211 11.23 -1.69 20.94
CA TYR A 211 10.98 -3.02 21.52
C TYR A 211 12.18 -3.96 21.53
N THR A 212 13.29 -3.59 20.87
CA THR A 212 14.44 -4.50 20.71
C THR A 212 15.64 -4.19 21.61
N TYR A 213 15.88 -2.92 21.95
CA TYR A 213 17.01 -2.51 22.81
C TYR A 213 16.72 -1.20 23.56
N ASN A 214 17.43 -0.96 24.67
CA ASN A 214 17.46 0.33 25.35
C ASN A 214 18.48 1.23 24.65
N ARG A 215 18.04 2.41 24.18
CA ARG A 215 18.89 3.34 23.41
C ARG A 215 20.05 3.89 24.21
N GLU A 216 19.82 4.29 25.45
CA GLU A 216 20.85 4.87 26.31
C GLU A 216 21.97 3.87 26.60
N LEU A 217 21.62 2.62 26.89
CA LEU A 217 22.59 1.54 27.09
C LEU A 217 23.33 1.21 25.78
N ALA A 218 22.63 1.17 24.64
CA ALA A 218 23.28 0.95 23.35
C ALA A 218 24.24 2.10 22.99
N ASP A 219 23.92 3.35 23.30
CA ASP A 219 24.79 4.51 23.04
C ASP A 219 26.06 4.49 23.90
N GLN A 220 26.01 3.93 25.11
CA GLN A 220 27.21 3.73 25.94
C GLN A 220 28.21 2.79 25.28
N GLY A 221 27.75 1.80 24.51
CA GLY A 221 28.62 0.89 23.75
C GLY A 221 29.51 1.61 22.73
N ASN A 222 29.08 2.75 22.20
CA ASN A 222 29.89 3.56 21.27
C ASN A 222 31.04 4.31 21.93
N ARG A 223 31.09 4.35 23.28
CA ARG A 223 32.15 5.01 24.05
C ARG A 223 33.28 4.06 24.42
N ARG A 224 33.23 2.81 23.98
CA ARG A 224 34.30 1.84 24.21
C ARG A 224 35.56 2.27 23.50
N VAL A 225 36.66 2.27 24.24
CA VAL A 225 38.00 2.38 23.70
C VAL A 225 38.46 0.95 23.44
N GLU A 226 38.62 0.58 22.17
CA GLU A 226 39.25 -0.67 21.77
C GLU A 226 40.76 -0.52 21.94
N ILE A 227 41.40 -1.50 22.61
CA ILE A 227 42.87 -1.59 22.79
C ILE A 227 43.40 -2.63 21.82
#